data_AF-A0A4Y4LZ73-F1
#
_entry.id   AF-A0A4Y4LZ73-F1
#
_cell.length_a   1.000
_cell.length_b   1.000
_cell.length_c   1.000
_cell.angle_alpha   90.00
_cell.angle_beta   90.00
_cell.angle_gamma   90.00
#
_symmetry.space_group_name_H-M   'P 1'
#
loop_
_entity.id
_entity.type
_entity.pdbx_description
1 polymer ?
#
loop_
_entity_poly.entity_id
_entity_poly.type
_entity_poly.pdbx_seq_one_letter_code
_entity_poly.pdbx_strand_id
1 'polypeptide(L)'
;MLTNEEARYLIGLPKLLKDSDFVVDLGHKKNRIELISPDEPEQEFFIELTSNGKILLKTSIHHQETTFNVGLLRIDFKGTHINPDHEIPSLPEFLKKYRNKYFRPDESHIHIYVEGYKPLVWAVPLSDYDFAVKSINQNEDLIELLYKFGDKINLQTRINIKPSLF
;
A
#
# COMPACT_ATOMS: atom_id res chain seq x y z
N MET A 1 -3.31 -12.22 14.25
CA MET A 1 -3.28 -11.88 12.81
C MET A 1 -4.61 -11.25 12.48
N LEU A 2 -4.65 -10.34 11.51
CA LEU A 2 -5.90 -9.71 11.08
C LEU A 2 -6.73 -10.68 10.23
N THR A 3 -8.04 -10.55 10.25
CA THR A 3 -8.92 -11.18 9.25
C THR A 3 -8.91 -10.39 7.95
N ASN A 4 -9.39 -11.00 6.86
CA ASN A 4 -9.58 -10.26 5.60
C ASN A 4 -10.59 -9.12 5.72
N GLU A 5 -11.56 -9.23 6.63
CA GLU A 5 -12.55 -8.19 6.88
C GLU A 5 -11.95 -7.02 7.66
N GLU A 6 -11.19 -7.31 8.71
CA GLU A 6 -10.44 -6.30 9.47
C GLU A 6 -9.45 -5.55 8.57
N ALA A 7 -8.69 -6.26 7.72
CA ALA A 7 -7.76 -5.62 6.80
C ALA A 7 -8.49 -4.66 5.81
N ARG A 8 -9.65 -5.07 5.28
CA ARG A 8 -10.48 -4.22 4.41
C ARG A 8 -11.03 -3.01 5.17
N TYR A 9 -11.50 -3.21 6.40
CA TYR A 9 -11.95 -2.14 7.28
C TYR A 9 -10.82 -1.11 7.52
N LEU A 10 -9.64 -1.56 7.94
CA LEU A 10 -8.48 -0.69 8.21
C LEU A 10 -8.02 0.09 6.95
N ILE A 11 -8.06 -0.54 5.76
CA ILE A 11 -7.78 0.17 4.50
C ILE A 11 -8.81 1.27 4.27
N GLY A 12 -10.10 0.99 4.52
CA GLY A 12 -11.21 1.92 4.29
C GLY A 12 -11.41 2.99 5.38
N LEU A 13 -10.75 2.88 6.53
CA LEU A 13 -10.86 3.86 7.61
C LEU A 13 -10.45 5.26 7.13
N PRO A 14 -11.21 6.32 7.49
CA PRO A 14 -10.77 7.70 7.29
C PRO A 14 -9.38 7.93 7.87
N LYS A 15 -8.48 8.48 7.08
CA LYS A 15 -7.12 8.83 7.52
C LYS A 15 -6.86 10.30 7.29
N LEU A 16 -6.09 10.89 8.20
CA LEU A 16 -5.53 12.23 8.08
C LEU A 16 -4.02 12.14 8.19
N LEU A 17 -3.29 13.09 7.59
CA LEU A 17 -1.89 13.30 7.91
C LEU A 17 -1.75 13.60 9.41
N LYS A 18 -0.80 12.92 10.07
CA LYS A 18 -0.45 13.21 11.46
C LYS A 18 0.16 14.62 11.60
N ASP A 19 0.93 15.02 10.61
CA ASP A 19 1.48 16.36 10.44
C ASP A 19 0.96 16.95 9.13
N SER A 20 0.09 17.95 9.22
CA SER A 20 -0.54 18.60 8.06
C SER A 20 0.45 19.38 7.20
N ASP A 21 1.60 19.76 7.77
CA ASP A 21 2.64 20.53 7.08
C ASP A 21 3.72 19.60 6.48
N PHE A 22 3.58 18.27 6.67
CA PHE A 22 4.52 17.31 6.12
C PHE A 22 4.59 17.40 4.60
N VAL A 23 5.82 17.54 4.08
CA VAL A 23 6.09 17.61 2.64
C VAL A 23 6.84 16.37 2.18
N VAL A 24 6.28 15.68 1.20
CA VAL A 24 6.96 14.60 0.48
C VAL A 24 7.97 15.20 -0.49
N ASP A 25 9.26 14.94 -0.28
CA ASP A 25 10.31 15.34 -1.21
C ASP A 25 10.63 14.16 -2.15
N LEU A 26 10.27 14.28 -3.43
CA LEU A 26 10.50 13.22 -4.42
C LEU A 26 11.99 13.01 -4.76
N GLY A 27 12.89 13.92 -4.36
CA GLY A 27 14.32 13.71 -4.44
C GLY A 27 14.86 12.71 -3.39
N HIS A 28 14.09 12.44 -2.33
CA HIS A 28 14.47 11.46 -1.32
C HIS A 28 14.26 10.02 -1.82
N LYS A 29 15.22 9.13 -1.50
CA LYS A 29 15.10 7.70 -1.82
C LYS A 29 13.89 7.03 -1.17
N LYS A 30 13.43 7.57 -0.05
CA LYS A 30 12.34 7.05 0.75
C LYS A 30 11.66 8.19 1.52
N ASN A 31 10.34 8.26 1.41
CA ASN A 31 9.46 9.12 2.19
C ASN A 31 8.56 8.24 3.06
N ARG A 32 8.41 8.60 4.34
CA ARG A 32 7.46 7.97 5.25
C ARG A 32 6.47 9.04 5.71
N ILE A 33 5.21 8.81 5.43
CA ILE A 33 4.11 9.72 5.76
C ILE A 33 3.31 9.07 6.87
N GLU A 34 3.31 9.67 8.07
CA GLU A 34 2.50 9.16 9.18
C GLU A 34 1.05 9.65 9.07
N LEU A 35 0.12 8.74 9.32
CA LEU A 35 -1.30 8.99 9.27
C LEU A 35 -1.98 8.56 10.57
N ILE A 36 -3.07 9.24 10.90
CA ILE A 36 -3.93 8.94 12.03
C ILE A 36 -5.35 8.68 11.55
N SER A 37 -6.09 7.84 12.27
CA SER A 37 -7.54 7.71 12.11
C SER A 37 -8.23 8.49 13.24
N PRO A 38 -9.06 9.51 12.94
CA PRO A 38 -9.79 10.26 13.97
C PRO A 38 -10.71 9.38 14.82
N ASP A 39 -11.30 8.37 14.19
CA ASP A 39 -12.27 7.46 14.81
C ASP A 39 -11.59 6.33 15.59
N GLU A 40 -10.31 6.07 15.32
CA GLU A 40 -9.54 4.94 15.89
C GLU A 40 -8.13 5.42 16.31
N PRO A 41 -8.01 6.23 17.37
CA PRO A 41 -6.76 6.90 17.74
C PRO A 41 -5.64 5.93 18.17
N GLU A 42 -5.98 4.70 18.54
CA GLU A 42 -5.01 3.65 18.89
C GLU A 42 -4.36 2.99 17.66
N GLN A 43 -4.94 3.21 16.47
CA GLN A 43 -4.42 2.72 15.20
C GLN A 43 -3.49 3.75 14.57
N GLU A 44 -2.23 3.38 14.39
CA GLU A 44 -1.28 4.18 13.64
C GLU A 44 -1.07 3.62 12.24
N PHE A 45 -1.00 4.51 11.26
CA PHE A 45 -0.78 4.14 9.87
C PHE A 45 0.41 4.90 9.33
N PHE A 46 1.06 4.32 8.31
CA PHE A 46 1.99 5.10 7.51
C PHE A 46 2.03 4.62 6.06
N ILE A 47 2.26 5.58 5.17
CA ILE A 47 2.62 5.33 3.78
C ILE A 47 4.14 5.39 3.66
N GLU A 48 4.72 4.42 2.99
CA GLU A 48 6.11 4.44 2.57
C GLU A 48 6.17 4.52 1.04
N LEU A 49 6.75 5.59 0.52
CA LEU A 49 7.02 5.79 -0.90
C LEU A 49 8.54 5.74 -1.13
N THR A 50 8.98 4.90 -2.06
CA THR A 50 10.39 4.81 -2.45
C THR A 50 10.61 5.33 -3.87
N SER A 51 11.80 5.86 -4.14
CA SER A 51 12.12 6.48 -5.43
C SER A 51 12.10 5.54 -6.64
N ASN A 52 12.10 4.21 -6.42
CA ASN A 52 11.87 3.22 -7.47
C ASN A 52 10.39 2.95 -7.76
N GLY A 53 9.48 3.78 -7.24
CA GLY A 53 8.06 3.70 -7.50
C GLY A 53 7.32 2.64 -6.69
N LYS A 54 7.87 2.16 -5.56
CA LYS A 54 7.08 1.33 -4.65
C LYS A 54 6.34 2.22 -3.67
N ILE A 55 5.05 1.95 -3.47
CA ILE A 55 4.23 2.61 -2.47
C ILE A 55 3.54 1.57 -1.59
N LEU A 56 3.61 1.76 -0.28
CA LEU A 56 3.24 0.75 0.71
C LEU A 56 2.45 1.39 1.85
N LEU A 57 1.25 0.88 2.11
CA LEU A 57 0.50 1.16 3.33
C LEU A 57 0.80 0.09 4.38
N LYS A 58 1.22 0.54 5.56
CA LYS A 58 1.33 -0.27 6.76
C LYS A 58 0.45 0.30 7.86
N THR A 59 -0.03 -0.59 8.71
CA THR A 59 -0.70 -0.27 9.97
C THR A 59 0.08 -0.86 11.12
N SER A 60 0.02 -0.23 12.27
CA SER A 60 0.49 -0.77 13.54
C SER A 60 -0.54 -0.51 14.63
N ILE A 61 -0.67 -1.49 15.51
CA ILE A 61 -1.45 -1.35 16.75
C ILE A 61 -0.44 -1.18 17.87
N HIS A 62 -0.57 -0.13 18.67
CA HIS A 62 0.16 -0.02 19.92
C HIS A 62 -0.50 -0.92 20.96
N HIS A 63 0.02 -2.15 21.14
CA HIS A 63 -0.31 -2.95 22.31
C HIS A 63 0.93 -3.09 23.19
N GLN A 64 0.76 -2.62 24.43
CA GLN A 64 1.65 -2.41 25.57
C GLN A 64 3.13 -2.85 25.59
N GLU A 65 3.67 -3.72 24.74
CA GLU A 65 5.13 -3.99 24.68
C GLU A 65 5.67 -4.38 23.27
N THR A 66 4.90 -4.37 22.18
CA THR A 66 5.46 -4.64 20.84
C THR A 66 4.69 -3.97 19.70
N THR A 67 5.33 -3.05 18.98
CA THR A 67 4.78 -2.49 17.73
C THR A 67 4.91 -3.53 16.61
N PHE A 68 3.83 -4.26 16.31
CA PHE A 68 3.76 -5.10 15.11
C PHE A 68 3.23 -4.28 13.94
N ASN A 69 4.08 -4.06 12.93
CA ASN A 69 3.68 -3.46 11.67
C ASN A 69 3.12 -4.54 10.73
N VAL A 70 1.87 -4.39 10.29
CA VAL A 70 1.24 -5.25 9.28
C VAL A 70 1.07 -4.47 7.98
N GLY A 71 1.56 -5.03 6.88
CA GLY A 71 1.34 -4.48 5.55
C GLY A 71 -0.07 -4.79 5.06
N LEU A 72 -0.84 -3.76 4.71
CA LEU A 72 -2.23 -3.90 4.25
C LEU A 72 -2.34 -3.90 2.73
N LEU A 73 -1.62 -2.97 2.09
CA LEU A 73 -1.65 -2.77 0.64
C LEU A 73 -0.30 -2.28 0.15
N ARG A 74 0.19 -2.75 -1.00
CA ARG A 74 1.44 -2.27 -1.61
C ARG A 74 1.34 -2.29 -3.12
N ILE A 75 1.87 -1.30 -3.81
CA ILE A 75 2.03 -1.32 -5.27
C ILE A 75 3.53 -1.34 -5.60
N ASP A 76 3.91 -2.26 -6.48
CA ASP A 76 5.26 -2.42 -7.00
C ASP A 76 5.23 -2.22 -8.52
N PHE A 77 6.00 -1.25 -9.04
CA PHE A 77 6.11 -0.99 -10.49
C PHE A 77 7.35 -1.63 -11.14
N LYS A 78 8.36 -2.00 -10.34
CA LYS A 78 9.64 -2.59 -10.81
C LYS A 78 10.09 -3.76 -9.93
N GLY A 79 9.13 -4.57 -9.49
CA GLY A 79 9.35 -5.69 -8.56
C GLY A 79 9.17 -7.04 -9.23
N THR A 80 9.86 -8.06 -8.73
CA THR A 80 9.53 -9.46 -9.05
C THR A 80 8.79 -10.08 -7.88
N HIS A 81 7.81 -10.93 -8.17
CA HIS A 81 7.06 -11.63 -7.14
C HIS A 81 6.53 -12.96 -7.67
N ILE A 82 6.30 -13.92 -6.78
CA ILE A 82 5.54 -15.13 -7.07
C ILE A 82 4.48 -15.29 -6.00
N ASN A 83 3.22 -15.42 -6.43
CA ASN A 83 2.13 -15.75 -5.51
C ASN A 83 2.32 -17.17 -4.98
N PRO A 84 1.83 -17.48 -3.76
CA PRO A 84 1.78 -18.83 -3.24
C PRO A 84 1.13 -19.81 -4.22
N ASP A 85 1.58 -21.06 -4.16
CA ASP A 85 1.12 -22.18 -4.98
C ASP A 85 -0.07 -22.93 -4.36
N HIS A 86 -0.30 -22.75 -3.05
CA HIS A 86 -1.36 -23.39 -2.29
C HIS A 86 -2.45 -22.39 -1.91
N GLU A 87 -3.67 -22.90 -1.82
CA GLU A 87 -4.85 -22.17 -1.37
C GLU A 87 -5.20 -22.58 0.06
N ILE A 88 -5.75 -21.64 0.82
CA ILE A 88 -6.36 -21.90 2.12
C ILE A 88 -7.79 -21.34 2.11
N PRO A 89 -8.67 -21.75 3.05
CA PRO A 89 -10.07 -21.34 3.04
C PRO A 89 -10.32 -19.83 3.08
N SER A 90 -9.40 -19.06 3.65
CA SER A 90 -9.46 -17.60 3.73
C SER A 90 -9.00 -16.89 2.45
N LEU A 91 -8.56 -17.58 1.39
CA LEU A 91 -8.12 -16.93 0.16
C LEU A 91 -9.32 -16.30 -0.61
N PRO A 92 -9.34 -14.97 -0.85
CA PRO A 92 -10.39 -14.35 -1.66
C PRO A 92 -10.50 -14.95 -3.06
N GLU A 93 -11.73 -15.19 -3.52
CA GLU A 93 -12.01 -15.86 -4.79
C GLU A 93 -11.32 -15.21 -6.00
N PHE A 94 -11.29 -13.87 -6.04
CA PHE A 94 -10.69 -13.13 -7.14
C PHE A 94 -9.16 -13.33 -7.26
N LEU A 95 -8.49 -13.80 -6.19
CA LEU A 95 -7.06 -14.06 -6.18
C LEU A 95 -6.70 -15.46 -6.69
N LYS A 96 -7.64 -16.41 -6.66
CA LYS A 96 -7.36 -17.83 -7.01
C LYS A 96 -6.79 -17.99 -8.42
N LYS A 97 -7.27 -17.21 -9.39
CA LYS A 97 -6.76 -17.23 -10.78
C LYS A 97 -5.30 -16.78 -10.92
N TYR A 98 -4.72 -16.17 -9.88
CA TYR A 98 -3.33 -15.74 -9.86
C TYR A 98 -2.43 -16.64 -9.00
N ARG A 99 -2.92 -17.82 -8.57
CA ARG A 99 -2.10 -18.80 -7.84
C ARG A 99 -0.85 -19.17 -8.63
N ASN A 100 0.29 -19.25 -7.95
CA ASN A 100 1.60 -19.52 -8.55
C ASN A 100 1.98 -18.57 -9.72
N LYS A 101 1.32 -17.42 -9.85
CA LYS A 101 1.65 -16.45 -10.89
C LYS A 101 2.98 -15.80 -10.56
N TYR A 102 3.88 -15.80 -11.54
CA TYR A 102 5.11 -15.02 -11.53
C TYR A 102 4.86 -13.63 -12.12
N PHE A 103 5.24 -12.60 -11.38
CA PHE A 103 5.25 -11.19 -11.76
C PHE A 103 6.67 -10.82 -12.14
N ARG A 104 6.84 -10.43 -13.40
CA ARG A 104 8.13 -10.02 -13.97
C ARG A 104 8.47 -8.57 -13.57
N PRO A 105 9.75 -8.15 -13.68
CA PRO A 105 10.15 -6.78 -13.35
C PRO A 105 9.41 -5.68 -14.15
N ASP A 106 8.89 -6.02 -15.33
CA ASP A 106 8.11 -5.14 -16.21
C ASP A 106 6.60 -5.21 -15.97
N GLU A 107 6.14 -6.04 -15.03
CA GLU A 107 4.72 -6.22 -14.71
C GLU A 107 4.38 -5.57 -13.37
N SER A 108 3.89 -4.32 -13.42
CA SER A 108 3.39 -3.63 -12.22
C SER A 108 2.25 -4.40 -11.56
N HIS A 109 2.28 -4.52 -10.23
CA HIS A 109 1.32 -5.31 -9.47
C HIS A 109 1.02 -4.70 -8.11
N ILE A 110 -0.15 -5.02 -7.59
CA ILE A 110 -0.60 -4.62 -6.25
C ILE A 110 -0.67 -5.84 -5.34
N HIS A 111 0.04 -5.77 -4.23
CA HIS A 111 -0.04 -6.72 -3.13
C HIS A 111 -1.18 -6.38 -2.19
N ILE A 112 -1.87 -7.42 -1.74
CA ILE A 112 -3.05 -7.33 -0.89
C ILE A 112 -2.80 -8.22 0.33
N TYR A 113 -3.23 -7.77 1.50
CA TYR A 113 -3.28 -8.62 2.68
C TYR A 113 -4.22 -9.81 2.47
N VAL A 114 -3.79 -11.01 2.85
CA VAL A 114 -4.63 -12.21 2.89
C VAL A 114 -4.43 -12.90 4.24
N GLU A 115 -5.53 -13.04 4.96
CA GLU A 115 -5.60 -13.74 6.25
C GLU A 115 -5.01 -15.15 6.15
N GLY A 116 -4.20 -15.53 7.15
CA GLY A 116 -3.53 -16.83 7.20
C GLY A 116 -2.24 -16.92 6.39
N TYR A 117 -1.92 -15.93 5.54
CA TYR A 117 -0.63 -15.83 4.86
C TYR A 117 0.27 -14.79 5.51
N LYS A 118 1.57 -14.85 5.19
CA LYS A 118 2.51 -13.75 5.47
C LYS A 118 1.99 -12.46 4.80
N PRO A 119 2.05 -11.28 5.45
CA PRO A 119 1.51 -10.04 4.88
C PRO A 119 2.09 -9.73 3.49
N LEU A 120 1.21 -9.31 2.57
CA LEU A 120 1.55 -8.85 1.22
C LEU A 120 2.26 -9.89 0.33
N VAL A 121 2.06 -11.19 0.56
CA VAL A 121 2.57 -12.26 -0.34
C VAL A 121 1.62 -12.60 -1.47
N TRP A 122 0.43 -12.03 -1.50
CA TRP A 122 -0.49 -12.17 -2.63
C TRP A 122 -0.55 -10.87 -3.40
N ALA A 123 -0.47 -10.97 -4.73
CA ALA A 123 -0.58 -9.84 -5.63
C ALA A 123 -1.47 -10.13 -6.84
N VAL A 124 -1.89 -9.06 -7.48
CA VAL A 124 -2.58 -9.08 -8.78
C VAL A 124 -1.93 -8.06 -9.73
N PRO A 125 -1.95 -8.31 -11.05
CA PRO A 125 -1.47 -7.33 -12.02
C PRO A 125 -2.25 -6.04 -11.86
N LEU A 126 -1.57 -4.89 -11.96
CA LEU A 126 -2.29 -3.63 -12.00
C LEU A 126 -3.21 -3.56 -13.23
N SER A 127 -2.90 -4.22 -14.34
CA SER A 127 -3.80 -4.29 -15.52
C SER A 127 -5.19 -4.82 -15.20
N ASP A 128 -5.29 -5.69 -14.19
CA ASP A 128 -6.51 -6.40 -13.85
C ASP A 128 -7.15 -5.84 -12.57
N TYR A 129 -6.58 -4.77 -12.01
CA TYR A 129 -7.05 -4.12 -10.79
C TYR A 129 -7.56 -2.71 -11.08
N ASP A 130 -8.62 -2.31 -10.39
CA ASP A 130 -9.19 -0.97 -10.53
C ASP A 130 -8.34 0.07 -9.78
N PHE A 131 -7.31 0.57 -10.48
CA PHE A 131 -6.38 1.60 -10.02
C PHE A 131 -5.83 2.38 -11.22
N ALA A 132 -5.89 3.71 -11.21
CA ALA A 132 -5.64 4.51 -12.42
C ALA A 132 -4.20 4.42 -12.94
N VAL A 133 -3.21 4.48 -12.06
CA VAL A 133 -1.78 4.53 -12.47
C VAL A 133 -1.26 3.12 -12.74
N LYS A 134 -0.87 2.84 -13.99
CA LYS A 134 -0.37 1.52 -14.43
C LYS A 134 1.15 1.47 -14.67
N SER A 135 1.76 2.62 -14.96
CA SER A 135 3.21 2.78 -15.19
C SER A 135 3.74 4.08 -14.57
N ILE A 136 5.05 4.15 -14.31
CA ILE A 136 5.75 5.36 -13.85
C ILE A 136 6.92 5.64 -14.79
N ASN A 137 6.88 6.77 -15.47
CA ASN A 137 7.88 7.24 -16.42
C ASN A 137 8.46 8.61 -16.02
N GLN A 138 7.71 9.42 -15.27
CA GLN A 138 8.08 10.78 -14.86
C GLN A 138 7.60 11.10 -13.43
N ASN A 139 8.00 12.26 -12.89
CA ASN A 139 7.65 12.67 -11.52
C ASN A 139 6.15 12.91 -11.34
N GLU A 140 5.46 13.35 -12.38
CA GLU A 140 4.02 13.56 -12.40
C GLU A 140 3.27 12.25 -12.15
N ASP A 141 3.77 11.13 -12.66
CA ASP A 141 3.17 9.81 -12.43
C ASP A 141 3.33 9.37 -10.97
N LEU A 142 4.44 9.76 -10.30
CA LEU A 142 4.64 9.52 -8.86
C LEU A 142 3.69 10.37 -8.00
N ILE A 143 3.46 11.61 -8.41
CA ILE A 143 2.49 12.51 -7.76
C ILE A 143 1.08 11.93 -7.89
N GLU A 144 0.70 11.54 -9.10
CA GLU A 144 -0.61 10.92 -9.35
C GLU A 144 -0.76 9.61 -8.58
N LEU A 145 0.27 8.75 -8.58
CA LEU A 145 0.29 7.53 -7.78
C LEU A 145 0.00 7.82 -6.32
N LEU A 146 0.65 8.82 -5.74
CA LEU A 146 0.49 9.14 -4.33
C LEU A 146 -0.92 9.63 -4.01
N TYR A 147 -1.52 10.47 -4.86
CA TYR A 147 -2.90 10.91 -4.70
C TYR A 147 -3.90 9.75 -4.88
N LYS A 148 -3.76 8.94 -5.93
CA LYS A 148 -4.65 7.79 -6.17
C LYS A 148 -4.52 6.72 -5.10
N PHE A 149 -3.32 6.54 -4.55
CA PHE A 149 -3.12 5.68 -3.40
C PHE A 149 -3.77 6.25 -2.15
N GLY A 150 -3.67 7.57 -1.93
CA GLY A 150 -4.41 8.30 -0.89
C GLY A 150 -5.92 8.08 -0.98
N ASP A 151 -6.51 8.28 -2.16
CA ASP A 151 -7.93 8.02 -2.42
C ASP A 151 -8.30 6.56 -2.07
N LYS A 152 -7.47 5.60 -2.49
CA LYS A 152 -7.69 4.17 -2.27
C LYS A 152 -7.71 3.78 -0.78
N ILE A 153 -7.00 4.50 0.07
CA ILE A 153 -6.88 4.23 1.50
C ILE A 153 -7.73 5.18 2.35
N ASN A 154 -8.65 5.94 1.72
CA ASN A 154 -9.52 6.94 2.35
C ASN A 154 -8.74 8.03 3.11
N LEU A 155 -7.66 8.53 2.51
CA LEU A 155 -6.94 9.71 3.02
C LEU A 155 -7.73 10.98 2.69
N GLN A 156 -8.19 11.69 3.72
CA GLN A 156 -9.05 12.88 3.56
C GLN A 156 -8.27 14.19 3.46
N THR A 157 -6.99 14.17 3.84
CA THR A 157 -6.07 15.30 3.73
C THR A 157 -5.25 15.21 2.46
N ARG A 158 -5.02 16.36 1.80
CA ARG A 158 -4.13 16.42 0.65
C ARG A 158 -2.67 16.28 1.10
N ILE A 159 -1.90 15.46 0.39
CA ILE A 159 -0.46 15.35 0.62
C ILE A 159 0.26 16.52 -0.04
N ASN A 160 1.08 17.24 0.72
CA ASN A 160 1.95 18.27 0.17
C ASN A 160 3.18 17.60 -0.45
N ILE A 161 3.47 17.94 -1.71
CA ILE A 161 4.56 17.32 -2.46
C ILE A 161 5.47 18.42 -2.98
N LYS A 162 6.76 18.25 -2.74
CA LYS A 162 7.83 19.00 -3.38
C LYS A 162 8.39 18.13 -4.52
N PRO A 163 8.18 18.52 -5.79
CA PRO A 163 8.75 17.81 -6.92
C PRO A 163 10.28 17.76 -6.80
N SER A 164 10.90 16.68 -7.30
CA SER A 164 12.34 16.69 -7.51
C SER A 164 12.64 17.72 -8.61
N LEU A 165 13.50 18.68 -8.30
CA LEU A 165 14.20 19.43 -9.35
C LEU A 165 15.13 18.40 -10.02
N PHE A 166 14.94 18.16 -11.30
CA PHE A 166 15.86 17.31 -12.06
C PHE A 166 17.27 17.92 -12.10
#